data_AF-A0A379Y1F6-F1
#
_entry.id   AF-A0A379Y1F6-F1
#
_cell.length_a   1.000
_cell.length_b   1.000
_cell.length_c   1.000
_cell.angle_alpha   90.00
_cell.angle_beta   90.00
_cell.angle_gamma   90.00
#
_symmetry.space_group_name_H-M   'P 1'
#
loop_
_entity.id
_entity.type
_entity.pdbx_description
1 polymer ?
#
loop_
_entity_poly.entity_id
_entity_poly.type
_entity_poly.pdbx_seq_one_letter_code
_entity_poly.pdbx_strand_id
1 'polypeptide(L)'
;MSRTAAITAPAPPPHPGDRLFHIRIAQASGNPAYAFIIGHLLGHRYGSMFRVLQRHYTPDDMPHRSELEHRAILAAIEARDVRGARKAMKAHLDEVIAIFARAQ
;
A
#
# COMPACT_ATOMS: atom_id res chain seq x y z
N MET A 1 -36.32 10.12 -24.35
CA MET A 1 -35.55 9.05 -23.67
C MET A 1 -34.07 9.32 -23.90
N SER A 2 -33.43 10.14 -23.07
CA SER A 2 -32.00 10.44 -23.19
C SER A 2 -31.25 9.71 -22.08
N ARG A 3 -30.44 8.73 -22.46
CA ARG A 3 -29.52 8.01 -21.57
C ARG A 3 -28.36 8.95 -21.22
N THR A 4 -28.31 9.39 -19.98
CA THR A 4 -27.13 10.03 -19.37
C THR A 4 -26.03 8.98 -19.27
N ALA A 5 -24.99 9.10 -20.09
CA ALA A 5 -23.76 8.34 -19.94
C ALA A 5 -23.05 8.84 -18.67
N ALA A 6 -23.01 7.99 -17.64
CA ALA A 6 -22.18 8.23 -16.47
C ALA A 6 -20.71 8.22 -16.92
N ILE A 7 -20.07 9.39 -16.85
CA ILE A 7 -18.62 9.53 -17.01
C ILE A 7 -18.00 8.85 -15.79
N THR A 8 -17.52 7.62 -15.97
CA THR A 8 -16.70 6.94 -14.96
C THR A 8 -15.40 7.73 -14.83
N ALA A 9 -15.25 8.45 -13.70
CA ALA A 9 -14.01 9.15 -13.39
C ALA A 9 -12.83 8.15 -13.42
N PRO A 10 -11.65 8.56 -13.93
CA PRO A 10 -10.47 7.71 -13.86
C PRO A 10 -10.15 7.42 -12.39
N ALA A 11 -9.93 6.14 -12.07
CA ALA A 11 -9.49 5.73 -10.73
C ALA A 11 -8.28 6.59 -10.31
N PRO A 12 -8.23 7.07 -9.05
CA PRO A 12 -7.16 7.92 -8.60
C PRO A 12 -5.79 7.26 -8.85
N PRO A 13 -4.78 8.02 -9.25
CA PRO A 13 -3.46 7.47 -9.53
C PRO A 13 -2.95 6.75 -8.26
N PRO A 14 -2.29 5.59 -8.41
CA PRO A 14 -1.75 4.84 -7.28
C PRO A 14 -0.87 5.76 -6.44
N HIS A 15 -1.17 5.88 -5.15
CA HIS A 15 -0.48 6.80 -4.25
C HIS A 15 1.01 6.44 -4.21
N PRO A 16 1.92 7.30 -4.73
CA PRO A 16 3.36 7.06 -4.64
C PRO A 16 3.84 6.96 -3.19
N GLY A 17 3.07 7.57 -2.27
CA GLY A 17 3.29 7.57 -0.82
C GLY A 17 3.43 6.16 -0.23
N ASP A 18 2.48 5.26 -0.50
CA ASP A 18 2.45 3.91 0.07
C ASP A 18 3.73 3.14 -0.26
N ARG A 19 4.09 3.12 -1.54
CA ARG A 19 5.31 2.47 -2.05
C ARG A 19 6.55 3.05 -1.37
N LEU A 20 6.67 4.38 -1.40
CA LEU A 20 7.85 5.05 -0.89
C LEU A 20 7.97 4.91 0.64
N PHE A 21 6.87 4.76 1.35
CA PHE A 21 6.86 4.50 2.80
C PHE A 21 7.60 3.21 3.14
N HIS A 22 7.23 2.09 2.51
CA HIS A 22 7.90 0.81 2.72
C HIS A 22 9.38 0.83 2.32
N ILE A 23 9.71 1.49 1.21
CA ILE A 23 11.10 1.64 0.75
C ILE A 23 11.93 2.43 1.77
N ARG A 24 11.38 3.51 2.34
CA ARG A 24 12.07 4.33 3.34
C ARG A 24 12.30 3.59 4.66
N ILE A 25 11.35 2.78 5.11
CA ILE A 25 11.55 1.91 6.28
C ILE A 25 12.69 0.92 6.01
N ALA A 26 12.71 0.30 4.83
CA ALA A 26 13.77 -0.64 4.46
C ALA A 26 15.16 0.03 4.42
N GLN A 27 15.25 1.25 3.88
CA GLN A 27 16.48 2.06 3.90
C GLN A 27 16.90 2.44 5.32
N ALA A 28 15.96 2.85 6.17
CA ALA A 28 16.21 3.24 7.55
C ALA A 28 16.74 2.08 8.42
N SER A 29 16.57 0.83 8.00
CA SER A 29 17.13 -0.33 8.70
C SER A 29 18.66 -0.40 8.67
N GLY A 30 19.32 0.36 7.78
CA GLY A 30 20.76 0.27 7.53
C GLY A 30 21.20 -1.03 6.85
N ASN A 31 20.26 -1.91 6.49
CA ASN A 31 20.56 -3.17 5.80
C ASN A 31 20.39 -2.99 4.28
N PRO A 32 21.49 -3.00 3.50
CA PRO A 32 21.42 -2.78 2.05
C PRO A 32 20.65 -3.89 1.32
N ALA A 33 20.60 -5.10 1.86
CA ALA A 33 19.81 -6.19 1.27
C ALA A 33 18.31 -5.90 1.35
N TYR A 34 17.82 -5.36 2.47
CA TYR A 34 16.42 -4.97 2.60
C TYR A 34 16.06 -3.80 1.69
N ALA A 35 16.90 -2.78 1.60
CA ALA A 35 16.68 -1.67 0.68
C ALA A 35 16.60 -2.16 -0.79
N PHE A 36 17.49 -3.06 -1.19
CA PHE A 36 17.49 -3.66 -2.53
C PHE A 36 16.23 -4.49 -2.79
N ILE A 37 15.91 -5.46 -1.92
CA ILE A 37 14.79 -6.37 -2.12
C ILE A 37 13.46 -5.62 -2.15
N ILE A 38 13.22 -4.74 -1.17
CA ILE A 38 11.96 -3.99 -1.09
C ILE A 38 11.85 -2.98 -2.23
N GLY A 39 12.93 -2.30 -2.60
CA GLY A 39 12.95 -1.39 -3.76
C GLY A 39 12.68 -2.13 -5.07
N HIS A 40 13.19 -3.34 -5.23
CA HIS A 40 12.95 -4.17 -6.41
C HIS A 40 11.51 -4.68 -6.48
N LEU A 41 11.00 -5.27 -5.39
CA LEU A 41 9.63 -5.79 -5.28
C LEU A 41 8.61 -4.68 -5.48
N LEU A 42 8.80 -3.55 -4.80
CA LEU A 42 7.95 -2.38 -4.94
C LEU A 42 8.48 -1.43 -6.02
N GLY A 43 9.20 -1.95 -7.03
CA GLY A 43 9.71 -1.22 -8.18
C GLY A 43 8.78 -1.28 -9.40
N HIS A 44 9.26 -0.83 -10.56
CA HIS A 44 8.43 -0.66 -11.76
C HIS A 44 7.82 -1.96 -12.32
N ARG A 45 8.43 -3.13 -12.08
CA ARG A 45 7.95 -4.41 -12.62
C ARG A 45 6.67 -4.93 -11.97
N TYR A 46 6.50 -4.73 -10.66
CA TYR A 46 5.20 -4.97 -10.00
C TYR A 46 4.18 -3.87 -10.33
N GLY A 47 4.62 -2.72 -10.85
CA GLY A 47 3.76 -1.57 -11.09
C GLY A 47 2.63 -1.82 -12.08
N SER A 48 2.83 -2.51 -13.21
CA SER A 48 1.78 -2.63 -14.24
C SER A 48 0.65 -3.59 -13.82
N MET A 49 0.97 -4.82 -13.43
CA MET A 49 -0.04 -5.79 -12.99
C MET A 49 -0.71 -5.36 -11.68
N PHE A 50 0.06 -4.88 -10.71
CA PHE A 50 -0.50 -4.42 -9.43
C PHE A 50 -1.41 -3.20 -9.61
N ARG A 51 -1.09 -2.27 -10.53
CA ARG A 51 -2.00 -1.16 -10.86
C ARG A 51 -3.33 -1.63 -11.43
N VAL A 52 -3.31 -2.66 -12.27
CA VAL A 52 -4.55 -3.24 -12.83
C VAL A 52 -5.37 -3.88 -11.72
N LEU A 53 -4.76 -4.72 -10.88
CA LEU A 53 -5.41 -5.32 -9.71
C LEU A 53 -5.95 -4.23 -8.76
N GLN A 54 -5.17 -3.21 -8.44
CA GLN A 54 -5.62 -2.09 -7.61
C GLN A 54 -6.85 -1.42 -8.21
N ARG A 55 -6.82 -1.07 -9.50
CA ARG A 55 -7.94 -0.42 -10.17
C ARG A 55 -9.24 -1.23 -10.13
N HIS A 56 -9.15 -2.55 -10.17
CA HIS A 56 -10.33 -3.41 -10.21
C HIS A 56 -10.87 -3.80 -8.84
N TYR A 57 -10.01 -3.84 -7.82
CA TYR A 57 -10.35 -4.47 -6.55
C TYR A 57 -10.15 -3.57 -5.33
N THR A 58 -9.63 -2.36 -5.51
CA THR A 58 -9.45 -1.40 -4.41
C THR A 58 -10.71 -0.58 -4.20
N PRO A 59 -11.37 -0.67 -3.03
CA PRO A 59 -12.46 0.22 -2.66
C PRO A 59 -11.99 1.68 -2.60
N ASP A 60 -12.92 2.63 -2.85
CA ASP A 60 -12.61 4.06 -2.90
C ASP A 60 -12.04 4.62 -1.56
N ASP A 61 -12.33 3.98 -0.42
CA ASP A 61 -11.85 4.38 0.91
C ASP A 61 -10.47 3.84 1.27
N MET A 62 -9.92 2.91 0.47
CA MET A 62 -8.66 2.23 0.78
C MET A 62 -7.45 3.18 0.95
N PRO A 63 -7.27 4.25 0.16
CA PRO A 63 -6.15 5.18 0.38
C PRO A 63 -6.13 5.77 1.78
N HIS A 64 -7.30 6.14 2.32
CA HIS A 64 -7.40 6.68 3.68
C HIS A 64 -7.15 5.61 4.74
N ARG A 65 -7.61 4.37 4.52
CA ARG A 65 -7.34 3.24 5.43
C ARG A 65 -5.84 2.92 5.50
N SER A 66 -5.20 2.77 4.34
CA SER A 66 -3.74 2.57 4.24
C SER A 66 -2.96 3.67 4.95
N GLU A 67 -3.37 4.94 4.80
CA GLU A 67 -2.71 6.06 5.47
C GLU A 67 -2.79 5.94 7.01
N LEU A 68 -3.96 5.59 7.56
CA LEU A 68 -4.11 5.40 9.01
C LEU A 68 -3.25 4.25 9.53
N GLU A 69 -3.19 3.15 8.78
CA GLU A 69 -2.36 1.99 9.09
C GLU A 69 -0.86 2.33 9.04
N HIS A 70 -0.43 3.09 8.03
CA HIS A 70 0.96 3.58 7.91
C HIS A 70 1.34 4.50 9.07
N ARG A 71 0.44 5.39 9.52
CA ARG A 71 0.68 6.22 10.70
C ARG A 71 0.87 5.40 11.97
N ALA A 72 0.10 4.31 12.14
CA ALA A 72 0.28 3.41 13.29
C ALA A 72 1.64 2.69 13.26
N ILE A 73 2.08 2.26 12.07
CA ILE A 73 3.42 1.68 11.87
C ILE A 73 4.50 2.71 12.21
N LEU A 74 4.39 3.93 11.68
CA LEU A 74 5.36 5.01 11.90
C LEU A 74 5.47 5.35 13.38
N ALA A 75 4.35 5.53 14.08
CA ALA A 75 4.33 5.84 15.50
C ALA A 75 5.04 4.76 16.34
N ALA A 76 4.84 3.48 16.00
CA ALA A 76 5.54 2.38 16.69
C ALA A 76 7.05 2.38 16.39
N ILE A 77 7.46 2.72 15.17
CA ILE A 77 8.88 2.86 14.80
C ILE A 77 9.53 4.03 15.56
N GLU A 78 8.87 5.19 15.61
CA GLU A 78 9.35 6.37 16.33
C GLU A 78 9.48 6.11 17.84
N ALA A 79 8.53 5.38 18.42
CA ALA A 79 8.58 4.93 19.81
C ALA A 79 9.62 3.81 20.06
N ARG A 80 10.31 3.32 19.02
CA ARG A 80 11.22 2.17 19.06
C ARG A 80 10.57 0.88 19.56
N ASP A 81 9.25 0.76 19.42
CA ASP A 81 8.51 -0.46 19.75
C ASP A 81 8.58 -1.46 18.59
N VAL A 82 9.58 -2.33 18.65
CA VAL A 82 9.80 -3.38 17.66
C VAL A 82 8.60 -4.35 17.55
N ARG A 83 7.91 -4.63 18.66
CA ARG A 83 6.77 -5.55 18.66
C ARG A 83 5.55 -4.87 18.07
N GLY A 84 5.28 -3.62 18.46
CA GLY A 84 4.23 -2.79 17.90
C GLY A 84 4.37 -2.57 16.41
N ALA A 85 5.57 -2.20 15.94
CA ALA A 85 5.83 -1.97 14.51
C ALA A 85 5.59 -3.25 13.69
N ARG A 86 6.06 -4.40 14.18
CA ARG A 86 5.80 -5.70 13.54
C ARG A 86 4.31 -6.03 13.50
N LYS A 87 3.59 -5.85 14.61
CA LYS A 87 2.16 -6.11 14.70
C LYS A 87 1.36 -5.23 13.74
N ALA A 88 1.67 -3.93 13.71
CA ALA A 88 1.00 -2.96 12.84
C ALA A 88 1.26 -3.26 11.36
N MET A 89 2.50 -3.56 10.97
CA MET A 89 2.82 -3.95 9.59
C MET A 89 2.11 -5.23 9.16
N LYS A 90 2.03 -6.23 10.05
CA LYS A 90 1.28 -7.46 9.76
C LYS A 90 -0.21 -7.16 9.51
N ALA A 91 -0.83 -6.37 10.40
CA ALA A 91 -2.24 -6.01 10.26
C ALA A 91 -2.53 -5.27 8.95
N HIS A 92 -1.66 -4.32 8.57
CA HIS A 92 -1.72 -3.63 7.28
C HIS A 92 -1.67 -4.62 6.09
N LEU A 93 -0.71 -5.54 6.09
CA LEU A 93 -0.59 -6.52 5.01
C LEU A 93 -1.80 -7.47 4.96
N ASP A 94 -2.33 -7.88 6.10
CA ASP A 94 -3.52 -8.74 6.17
C ASP A 94 -4.75 -8.03 5.55
N GLU A 95 -4.95 -6.73 5.80
CA GLU A 95 -6.06 -5.97 5.21
C GLU A 95 -5.89 -5.80 3.69
N VAL A 96 -4.68 -5.45 3.23
CA VAL A 96 -4.35 -5.37 1.81
C VAL A 96 -4.61 -6.70 1.11
N ILE A 97 -4.20 -7.83 1.70
CA ILE A 97 -4.44 -9.17 1.14
C ILE A 97 -5.94 -9.49 1.11
N ALA A 98 -6.68 -9.16 2.17
CA ALA A 98 -8.12 -9.42 2.25
C ALA A 98 -8.89 -8.73 1.13
N ILE A 99 -8.49 -7.51 0.75
CA ILE A 99 -9.10 -6.75 -0.36
C ILE A 99 -8.91 -7.48 -1.69
N PHE A 100 -7.71 -7.97 -1.97
CA PHE A 100 -7.45 -8.76 -3.18
C PHE A 100 -8.03 -10.18 -3.14
N ALA A 101 -8.36 -10.71 -1.97
CA ALA A 101 -8.97 -12.03 -1.81
C ALA A 101 -10.50 -12.01 -1.97
N ARG A 102 -11.18 -10.92 -1.55
CA ARG A 102 -12.64 -10.70 -1.68
C ARG A 102 -13.10 -10.38 -3.11
N ALA A 103 -12.13 -10.16 -3.99
CA ALA A 103 -12.24 -9.88 -5.41
C ALA A 103 -12.57 -11.09 -6.31
N GLN A 104 -12.82 -12.26 -5.71
CA GLN A 104 -13.07 -13.54 -6.39
C GLN A 104 -14.54 -13.92 -6.34
#